data_AF-A0A963PKX2-F1
#
_entry.id   AF-A0A963PKX2-F1
#
_cell.length_a   1.000
_cell.length_b   1.000
_cell.length_c   1.000
_cell.angle_alpha   90.00
_cell.angle_beta   90.00
_cell.angle_gamma   90.00
#
_symmetry.space_group_name_H-M   'P 1'
#
loop_
_entity.id
_entity.type
_entity.pdbx_description
1 polymer ?
#
loop_
_entity_poly.entity_id
_entity_poly.type
_entity_poly.pdbx_seq_one_letter_code
_entity_poly.pdbx_strand_id
1 'polypeptide(L)'
;MPRSAAIAGVLFGLLYGGAVLLLRLAVPDTLVERGPWLEHNADRIDWAVHLQSFAAIAFLWFVGVVRTHLGAAEDRLLGTVFVGSALLFLAAGIAAGAATSALLGAFGDIAAGGDAGGLFAYASRLAFDLHNVYALRFAGVCMLSLATLGLRSGALPRPFVFITYALAALLVFGLSHLRWLALLFPAWVLGFSVYLLLSRPPRETP
;
A
#
# COMPACT_ATOMS: atom_id res chain seq x y z
N MET A 1 20.95 -6.93 -13.43
CA MET A 1 19.74 -6.11 -13.22
C MET A 1 19.11 -6.13 -11.79
N PRO A 2 19.71 -6.67 -10.70
CA PRO A 2 19.02 -6.71 -9.39
C PRO A 2 18.90 -5.36 -8.66
N ARG A 3 19.68 -4.34 -9.07
CA ARG A 3 19.66 -3.02 -8.42
C ARG A 3 18.42 -2.20 -8.74
N SER A 4 17.91 -2.26 -9.98
CA SER A 4 16.70 -1.52 -10.36
C SER A 4 15.45 -2.05 -9.63
N ALA A 5 15.40 -3.36 -9.38
CA ALA A 5 14.34 -4.03 -8.62
C ALA A 5 14.11 -3.42 -7.24
N ALA A 6 15.20 -3.30 -6.50
CA ALA A 6 15.12 -2.85 -5.13
C ALA A 6 14.94 -1.35 -5.01
N ILE A 7 15.42 -0.56 -5.97
CA ILE A 7 15.19 0.89 -5.97
C ILE A 7 13.69 1.18 -6.09
N ALA A 8 12.97 0.48 -6.98
CA ALA A 8 11.54 0.68 -7.16
C ALA A 8 10.75 0.34 -5.88
N GLY A 9 11.06 -0.79 -5.23
CA GLY A 9 10.40 -1.19 -3.99
C GLY A 9 10.76 -0.30 -2.78
N VAL A 10 12.01 0.18 -2.69
CA VAL A 10 12.40 1.16 -1.67
C VAL A 10 11.66 2.48 -1.86
N LEU A 11 11.62 2.98 -3.10
CA LEU A 11 10.89 4.20 -3.43
C LEU A 11 9.41 4.06 -3.09
N PHE A 12 8.77 2.94 -3.47
CA PHE A 12 7.39 2.65 -3.08
C PHE A 12 7.21 2.68 -1.55
N GLY A 13 8.04 1.96 -0.81
CA GLY A 13 7.90 1.85 0.63
C GLY A 13 8.03 3.19 1.36
N LEU A 14 8.96 4.04 0.90
CA LEU A 14 9.12 5.40 1.42
C LEU A 14 7.95 6.31 1.05
N LEU A 15 7.51 6.29 -0.20
CA LEU A 15 6.39 7.14 -0.66
C LEU A 15 5.07 6.73 -0.01
N TYR A 16 4.73 5.45 -0.06
CA TYR A 16 3.48 4.93 0.51
C TYR A 16 3.49 4.99 2.04
N GLY A 17 4.60 4.62 2.67
CA GLY A 17 4.76 4.75 4.12
C GLY A 17 4.67 6.21 4.58
N GLY A 18 5.29 7.13 3.85
CA GLY A 18 5.17 8.57 4.07
C GLY A 18 3.75 9.09 3.91
N ALA A 19 3.05 8.67 2.84
CA ALA A 19 1.66 9.06 2.59
C ALA A 19 0.72 8.60 3.70
N VAL A 20 0.84 7.34 4.12
CA VAL A 20 0.06 6.78 5.23
C VAL A 20 0.40 7.49 6.54
N LEU A 21 1.68 7.77 6.82
CA LEU A 21 2.10 8.47 8.03
C LEU A 21 1.55 9.90 8.08
N LEU A 22 1.65 10.64 6.97
CA LEU A 22 1.10 11.99 6.86
C LEU A 22 -0.42 12.00 7.10
N LEU A 23 -1.15 11.08 6.45
CA LEU A 23 -2.58 10.95 6.63
C LEU A 23 -2.95 10.60 8.08
N ARG A 24 -2.17 9.73 8.73
CA ARG A 24 -2.38 9.34 10.14
C ARG A 24 -2.05 10.45 11.13
N LEU A 25 -1.06 11.29 10.85
CA LEU A 25 -0.72 12.46 11.68
C LEU A 25 -1.72 13.60 11.48
N ALA A 26 -2.36 13.66 10.31
CA ALA A 26 -3.34 14.68 9.95
C ALA A 26 -4.74 14.39 10.51
N VAL A 27 -5.16 13.13 10.58
CA VAL A 27 -6.53 12.74 10.96
C VAL A 27 -6.62 12.34 12.45
N PRO A 28 -7.39 13.06 13.28
CA PRO A 28 -7.65 12.68 14.67
C PRO A 28 -8.48 11.39 14.78
N ASP A 29 -8.38 10.72 15.93
CA ASP A 29 -8.99 9.39 16.18
C ASP A 29 -10.51 9.37 16.16
N THR A 30 -11.15 10.53 16.24
CA THR A 30 -12.60 10.71 16.20
C THR A 30 -13.01 11.41 14.91
N LEU A 31 -13.27 10.62 13.87
CA LEU A 31 -13.80 11.07 12.56
C LEU A 31 -15.16 11.80 12.62
N VAL A 32 -15.77 11.90 13.80
CA VAL A 32 -17.15 12.37 13.99
C VAL A 32 -17.22 13.88 14.15
N GLU A 33 -16.15 14.55 14.57
CA GLU A 33 -16.16 16.02 14.67
C GLU A 33 -15.73 16.65 13.34
N ARG A 34 -16.72 17.25 12.66
CA ARG A 34 -16.50 18.35 11.71
C ARG A 34 -15.82 19.49 12.48
N GLY A 35 -14.50 19.41 12.61
CA GLY A 35 -13.75 20.24 13.55
C GLY A 35 -12.68 21.10 12.87
N PRO A 36 -12.07 22.04 13.63
CA PRO A 36 -10.98 22.92 13.18
C PRO A 36 -9.72 22.19 12.69
N TRP A 37 -9.61 20.89 12.98
CA TRP A 37 -8.45 20.07 12.60
C TRP A 37 -8.30 19.97 11.08
N LEU A 38 -9.40 19.96 10.34
CA LEU A 38 -9.36 19.76 8.89
C LEU A 38 -8.84 21.01 8.17
N GLU A 39 -9.18 22.22 8.64
CA GLU A 39 -8.59 23.47 8.16
C GLU A 39 -7.08 23.51 8.36
N HIS A 40 -6.60 23.01 9.51
CA HIS A 40 -5.17 23.01 9.83
C HIS A 40 -4.37 21.92 9.12
N ASN A 41 -5.02 20.88 8.59
CA ASN A 41 -4.36 19.71 8.00
C ASN A 41 -4.70 19.48 6.52
N ALA A 42 -5.54 20.30 5.88
CA ALA A 42 -5.93 20.15 4.48
C ALA A 42 -4.72 20.03 3.54
N ASP A 43 -3.72 20.90 3.70
CA ASP A 43 -2.48 20.86 2.90
C ASP A 43 -1.73 19.53 3.08
N ARG A 44 -1.66 18.99 4.30
CA ARG A 44 -0.98 17.72 4.57
C ARG A 44 -1.71 16.54 3.94
N ILE A 45 -3.04 16.57 3.94
CA ILE A 45 -3.89 15.54 3.31
C ILE A 45 -3.74 15.60 1.79
N ASP A 46 -3.75 16.79 1.21
CA ASP A 46 -3.53 16.99 -0.23
C ASP A 46 -2.16 16.46 -0.67
N TRP A 47 -1.09 16.82 0.05
CA TRP A 47 0.25 16.26 -0.18
C TRP A 47 0.30 14.74 -0.06
N ALA A 48 -0.40 14.16 0.92
CA ALA A 48 -0.47 12.72 1.10
C ALA A 48 -1.16 12.01 -0.09
N VAL A 49 -2.24 12.60 -0.62
CA VAL A 49 -2.96 12.06 -1.79
C VAL A 49 -2.07 12.14 -3.04
N HIS A 50 -1.35 13.24 -3.25
CA HIS A 50 -0.37 13.36 -4.33
C HIS A 50 0.75 12.32 -4.21
N LEU A 51 1.31 12.16 -3.01
CA LEU A 51 2.38 11.21 -2.74
C LEU A 51 1.92 9.76 -2.98
N GLN A 52 0.66 9.45 -2.67
CA GLN A 52 0.06 8.14 -2.94
C GLN A 52 0.03 7.81 -4.44
N SER A 53 -0.22 8.78 -5.31
CA SER A 53 -0.20 8.57 -6.77
C SER A 53 1.21 8.25 -7.28
N PHE A 54 2.24 8.94 -6.76
CA PHE A 54 3.63 8.61 -7.08
C PHE A 54 4.03 7.24 -6.53
N ALA A 55 3.58 6.90 -5.31
CA ALA A 55 3.77 5.57 -4.74
C ALA A 55 3.15 4.50 -5.64
N ALA A 56 1.96 4.75 -6.20
CA ALA A 56 1.29 3.81 -7.08
C ALA A 56 2.11 3.48 -8.33
N ILE A 57 2.72 4.51 -8.95
CA ILE A 57 3.61 4.34 -10.10
C ILE A 57 4.84 3.50 -9.70
N ALA A 58 5.49 3.83 -8.58
CA ALA A 58 6.64 3.07 -8.07
C ALA A 58 6.28 1.60 -7.78
N PHE A 59 5.06 1.34 -7.30
CA PHE A 59 4.56 0.00 -7.04
C PHE A 59 4.40 -0.82 -8.31
N LEU A 60 3.89 -0.23 -9.40
CA LEU A 60 3.79 -0.92 -10.70
C LEU A 60 5.16 -1.35 -11.21
N TRP A 61 6.17 -0.49 -11.07
CA TRP A 61 7.56 -0.84 -11.39
C TRP A 61 8.09 -1.96 -10.50
N PHE A 62 7.83 -1.91 -9.19
CA PHE A 62 8.19 -2.99 -8.27
C PHE A 62 7.58 -4.33 -8.69
N VAL A 63 6.27 -4.37 -8.98
CA VAL A 63 5.58 -5.58 -9.46
C VAL A 63 6.19 -6.10 -10.75
N GLY A 64 6.47 -5.22 -11.71
CA GLY A 64 7.11 -5.57 -12.98
C GLY A 64 8.47 -6.23 -12.76
N VAL A 65 9.32 -5.64 -11.92
CA VAL A 65 10.66 -6.18 -11.68
C VAL A 65 10.60 -7.49 -10.88
N VAL A 66 9.77 -7.59 -9.85
CA VAL A 66 9.55 -8.84 -9.11
C VAL A 66 9.13 -9.96 -10.06
N ARG A 67 8.22 -9.68 -11.00
CA ARG A 67 7.79 -10.64 -12.01
C ARG A 67 8.93 -11.10 -12.92
N THR A 68 9.83 -10.20 -13.33
CA THR A 68 11.01 -10.59 -14.13
C THR A 68 11.98 -11.50 -13.36
N HIS A 69 12.06 -11.37 -12.04
CA HIS A 69 12.91 -12.24 -11.20
C HIS A 69 12.30 -13.62 -10.95
N LEU A 70 10.98 -13.73 -10.92
CA LEU A 70 10.27 -14.98 -10.62
C LEU A 70 9.97 -15.82 -11.87
N GLY A 71 10.00 -15.24 -13.06
CA GLY A 71 9.45 -15.81 -14.30
C GLY A 71 9.98 -17.17 -14.76
N ALA A 72 11.14 -17.63 -14.26
CA ALA A 72 11.67 -18.96 -14.60
C ALA A 72 11.09 -20.10 -13.73
N ALA A 73 10.53 -19.79 -12.56
CA ALA A 73 10.02 -20.75 -11.59
C ALA A 73 8.54 -20.51 -11.21
N GLU A 74 7.84 -19.66 -11.96
CA GLU A 74 6.49 -19.19 -11.64
C GLU A 74 5.40 -20.19 -12.05
N ASP A 75 4.58 -20.58 -11.08
CA ASP A 75 3.30 -21.24 -11.34
C ASP A 75 2.31 -20.18 -11.87
N ARG A 76 1.70 -20.43 -13.03
CA ARG A 76 0.82 -19.45 -13.71
C ARG A 76 -0.30 -18.95 -12.80
N LEU A 77 -0.82 -19.81 -11.91
CA LEU A 77 -1.85 -19.43 -10.95
C LEU A 77 -1.34 -18.40 -9.94
N LEU A 78 -0.15 -18.62 -9.38
CA LEU A 78 0.41 -17.71 -8.38
C LEU A 78 0.81 -16.37 -9.01
N GLY A 79 1.31 -16.40 -10.25
CA GLY A 79 1.65 -15.18 -10.97
C GLY A 79 0.45 -14.31 -11.32
N THR A 80 -0.66 -14.92 -11.76
CA THR A 80 -1.90 -14.18 -12.01
C THR A 80 -2.50 -13.64 -10.72
N VAL A 81 -2.49 -14.40 -9.63
CA VAL A 81 -2.97 -13.94 -8.31
C VAL A 81 -2.10 -12.81 -7.77
N PHE A 82 -0.77 -12.89 -7.92
CA PHE A 82 0.15 -11.83 -7.52
C PHE A 82 -0.15 -10.52 -8.25
N VAL A 83 -0.17 -10.54 -9.59
CA VAL A 83 -0.43 -9.34 -10.38
C VAL A 83 -1.86 -8.82 -10.14
N GLY A 84 -2.86 -9.71 -10.10
CA GLY A 84 -4.25 -9.34 -9.88
C GLY A 84 -4.48 -8.67 -8.52
N SER A 85 -3.93 -9.25 -7.45
CA SER A 85 -4.04 -8.67 -6.10
C SER A 85 -3.25 -7.36 -5.96
N ALA A 86 -2.07 -7.26 -6.58
CA ALA A 86 -1.30 -6.01 -6.61
C ALA A 86 -2.07 -4.87 -7.28
N LEU A 87 -2.72 -5.14 -8.42
CA LEU A 87 -3.55 -4.15 -9.12
C LEU A 87 -4.81 -3.77 -8.33
N LEU A 88 -5.45 -4.73 -7.66
CA LEU A 88 -6.62 -4.46 -6.81
C LEU A 88 -6.25 -3.61 -5.57
N PHE A 89 -5.10 -3.88 -4.95
CA PHE A 89 -4.54 -3.02 -3.91
C PHE A 89 -4.35 -1.59 -4.42
N LEU A 90 -3.74 -1.43 -5.60
CA LEU A 90 -3.49 -0.13 -6.20
C LEU A 90 -4.77 0.63 -6.52
N ALA A 91 -5.73 -0.05 -7.15
CA ALA A 91 -7.01 0.52 -7.53
C ALA A 91 -7.80 0.97 -6.29
N ALA A 92 -7.86 0.14 -5.25
CA ALA A 92 -8.50 0.49 -3.98
C ALA A 92 -7.80 1.68 -3.30
N GLY A 93 -6.46 1.71 -3.31
CA GLY A 93 -5.68 2.83 -2.77
C GLY A 93 -5.94 4.15 -3.50
N ILE A 94 -5.86 4.16 -4.83
CA ILE A 94 -6.14 5.34 -5.66
C ILE A 94 -7.58 5.81 -5.46
N ALA A 95 -8.55 4.89 -5.46
CA ALA A 95 -9.94 5.21 -5.21
C ALA A 95 -10.16 5.81 -3.81
N ALA A 96 -9.45 5.32 -2.78
CA ALA A 96 -9.47 5.92 -1.45
C ALA A 96 -8.86 7.33 -1.44
N GLY A 97 -7.79 7.56 -2.20
CA GLY A 97 -7.20 8.89 -2.38
C GLY A 97 -8.18 9.86 -3.04
N ALA A 98 -8.85 9.43 -4.11
CA ALA A 98 -9.88 10.22 -4.79
C ALA A 98 -11.09 10.51 -3.88
N ALA A 99 -11.51 9.55 -3.06
CA ALA A 99 -12.55 9.78 -2.05
C ALA A 99 -12.09 10.78 -0.98
N THR A 100 -10.81 10.76 -0.60
CA THR A 100 -10.22 11.71 0.35
C THR A 100 -10.12 13.11 -0.24
N SER A 101 -9.77 13.27 -1.53
CA SER A 101 -9.80 14.59 -2.18
C SER A 101 -11.23 15.12 -2.33
N ALA A 102 -12.20 14.25 -2.60
CA ALA A 102 -13.61 14.64 -2.64
C ALA A 102 -14.12 15.12 -1.28
N LEU A 103 -13.62 14.53 -0.18
CA LEU A 103 -13.90 14.99 1.18
C LEU A 103 -13.38 16.41 1.42
N LEU A 104 -12.17 16.75 0.94
CA LEU A 104 -11.63 18.11 1.04
C LEU A 104 -12.49 19.12 0.26
N GLY A 105 -12.98 18.76 -0.93
CA GLY A 105 -13.92 19.58 -1.70
C GLY A 105 -15.25 19.80 -0.95
N ALA A 106 -15.86 18.73 -0.44
CA ALA A 106 -17.09 18.82 0.34
C ALA A 106 -16.91 19.65 1.62
N PHE A 107 -15.73 19.62 2.24
CA PHE A 107 -15.40 20.46 3.38
C PHE A 107 -15.35 21.95 3.00
N GLY A 108 -14.73 22.29 1.86
CA GLY A 108 -14.72 23.66 1.33
C GLY A 108 -16.14 24.20 1.08
N ASP A 109 -17.03 23.38 0.53
CA ASP A 109 -18.43 23.75 0.31
C ASP A 109 -19.17 24.00 1.63
N ILE A 110 -18.95 23.17 2.66
CA ILE A 110 -19.53 23.36 3.99
C ILE A 110 -19.02 24.68 4.61
N ALA A 111 -17.72 24.95 4.51
CA ALA A 111 -17.12 26.19 5.03
C ALA A 111 -17.68 27.44 4.34
N ALA A 112 -18.07 27.34 3.07
CA ALA A 112 -18.76 28.38 2.32
C ALA A 112 -20.27 28.50 2.62
N GLY A 113 -20.81 27.70 3.55
CA GLY A 113 -22.22 27.69 3.94
C GLY A 113 -23.12 26.75 3.11
N GLY A 114 -22.55 25.86 2.30
CA GLY A 114 -23.26 24.87 1.51
C GLY A 114 -23.70 23.63 2.31
N ASP A 115 -24.69 22.91 1.79
CA ASP A 115 -25.19 21.65 2.36
C ASP A 115 -24.51 20.41 1.74
N ALA A 116 -23.24 20.17 2.12
CA ALA A 116 -22.47 19.00 1.68
C ALA A 116 -22.18 18.00 2.82
N GLY A 117 -22.93 18.09 3.93
CA GLY A 117 -22.69 17.28 5.12
C GLY A 117 -22.86 15.77 4.91
N GLY A 118 -23.82 15.36 4.09
CA GLY A 118 -24.03 13.96 3.71
C GLY A 118 -22.92 13.43 2.78
N LEU A 119 -22.47 14.26 1.83
CA LEU A 119 -21.38 13.93 0.92
C LEU A 119 -20.06 13.74 1.68
N PHE A 120 -19.78 14.62 2.65
CA PHE A 120 -18.63 14.48 3.56
C PHE A 120 -18.63 13.14 4.30
N ALA A 121 -19.76 12.76 4.90
CA ALA A 121 -19.87 11.50 5.65
C ALA A 121 -19.69 10.27 4.73
N TYR A 122 -20.30 10.32 3.54
CA TYR A 122 -20.16 9.27 2.54
C TYR A 122 -18.70 9.13 2.06
N ALA A 123 -18.05 10.22 1.66
CA ALA A 123 -16.67 10.23 1.17
C ALA A 123 -15.69 9.74 2.25
N SER A 124 -15.88 10.18 3.50
CA SER A 124 -15.09 9.72 4.65
C SER A 124 -15.18 8.21 4.84
N ARG A 125 -16.41 7.67 4.81
CA ARG A 125 -16.64 6.23 4.99
C ARG A 125 -16.08 5.42 3.83
N LEU A 126 -16.30 5.89 2.60
CA LEU A 126 -15.81 5.25 1.39
C LEU A 126 -14.27 5.19 1.37
N ALA A 127 -13.60 6.30 1.70
CA ALA A 127 -12.14 6.35 1.81
C ALA A 127 -11.63 5.37 2.87
N PHE A 128 -12.29 5.32 4.03
CA PHE A 128 -11.93 4.39 5.10
C PHE A 128 -12.05 2.93 4.67
N ASP A 129 -13.17 2.52 4.08
CA ASP A 129 -13.41 1.12 3.69
C ASP A 129 -12.49 0.71 2.53
N LEU A 130 -12.31 1.58 1.51
CA LEU A 130 -11.38 1.30 0.40
C LEU A 130 -9.94 1.10 0.88
N HIS A 131 -9.45 1.96 1.77
CA HIS A 131 -8.07 1.88 2.23
C HIS A 131 -7.86 0.80 3.30
N ASN A 132 -8.67 0.78 4.37
CA ASN A 132 -8.42 -0.06 5.55
C ASN A 132 -9.02 -1.47 5.42
N VAL A 133 -9.98 -1.69 4.52
CA VAL A 133 -10.60 -3.00 4.33
C VAL A 133 -10.16 -3.62 3.01
N TYR A 134 -10.44 -2.97 1.89
CA TYR A 134 -10.19 -3.59 0.59
C TYR A 134 -8.71 -3.60 0.20
N ALA A 135 -8.03 -2.45 0.26
CA ALA A 135 -6.63 -2.37 -0.13
C ALA A 135 -5.77 -3.32 0.72
N LEU A 136 -5.90 -3.29 2.06
CA LEU A 136 -5.12 -4.16 2.95
C LEU A 136 -5.33 -5.65 2.67
N ARG A 137 -6.55 -6.10 2.41
CA ARG A 137 -6.81 -7.52 2.07
C ARG A 137 -6.09 -7.94 0.80
N PHE A 138 -6.13 -7.11 -0.24
CA PHE A 138 -5.43 -7.40 -1.49
C PHE A 138 -3.91 -7.28 -1.37
N ALA A 139 -3.40 -6.36 -0.55
CA ALA A 139 -1.99 -6.31 -0.16
C ALA A 139 -1.54 -7.61 0.53
N GLY A 140 -2.36 -8.15 1.44
CA GLY A 140 -2.10 -9.45 2.07
C GLY A 140 -2.09 -10.60 1.06
N VAL A 141 -3.02 -10.65 0.11
CA VAL A 141 -3.02 -11.68 -0.96
C VAL A 141 -1.76 -11.56 -1.84
N CYS A 142 -1.32 -10.34 -2.13
CA CYS A 142 -0.07 -10.07 -2.84
C CYS A 142 1.16 -10.59 -2.05
N MET A 143 1.20 -10.36 -0.74
CA MET A 143 2.24 -10.92 0.13
C MET A 143 2.23 -12.44 0.18
N LEU A 144 1.06 -13.09 0.28
CA LEU A 144 0.93 -14.56 0.30
C LEU A 144 1.47 -15.18 -0.99
N SER A 145 1.04 -14.65 -2.13
CA SER A 145 1.48 -15.13 -3.44
C SER A 145 2.98 -14.94 -3.62
N LEU A 146 3.53 -13.77 -3.26
CA LEU A 146 4.96 -13.49 -3.35
C LEU A 146 5.80 -14.39 -2.42
N ALA A 147 5.35 -14.61 -1.18
CA ALA A 147 6.02 -15.50 -0.23
C ALA A 147 6.06 -16.94 -0.73
N THR A 148 4.95 -17.42 -1.31
CA THR A 148 4.84 -18.77 -1.86
C THR A 148 5.77 -18.93 -3.07
N LEU A 149 5.81 -17.94 -3.97
CA LEU A 149 6.71 -17.92 -5.12
C LEU A 149 8.17 -17.85 -4.69
N GLY A 150 8.51 -17.02 -3.72
CA GLY A 150 9.87 -16.89 -3.19
C GLY A 150 10.36 -18.13 -2.45
N LEU A 151 9.46 -18.87 -1.79
CA LEU A 151 9.77 -20.16 -1.17
C LEU A 151 10.03 -21.25 -2.23
N ARG A 152 9.19 -21.31 -3.28
CA ARG A 152 9.32 -22.30 -4.37
C ARG A 152 10.55 -22.06 -5.25
N SER A 153 10.86 -20.80 -5.55
CA SER A 153 12.05 -20.42 -6.33
C SER A 153 13.36 -20.50 -5.55
N GLY A 154 13.31 -20.72 -4.23
CA GLY A 154 14.50 -20.70 -3.36
C GLY A 154 15.14 -19.31 -3.20
N ALA A 155 14.49 -18.25 -3.69
CA ALA A 155 15.00 -16.89 -3.64
C ALA A 155 14.93 -16.26 -2.24
N LEU A 156 13.98 -16.72 -1.39
CA LEU A 156 13.75 -16.18 -0.06
C LEU A 156 14.17 -17.15 1.06
N PRO A 157 14.68 -16.63 2.19
CA PRO A 157 15.03 -17.44 3.33
C PRO A 157 13.74 -17.83 4.07
N ARG A 158 13.67 -19.08 4.54
CA ARG A 158 12.52 -19.63 5.28
C ARG A 158 11.96 -18.71 6.39
N PRO A 159 12.77 -18.07 7.26
CA PRO A 159 12.21 -17.19 8.30
C PRO A 159 11.45 -16.00 7.73
N PHE A 160 11.92 -15.41 6.63
CA PHE A 160 11.24 -14.28 5.98
C PHE A 160 9.89 -14.69 5.40
N VAL A 161 9.79 -15.90 4.85
CA VAL A 161 8.53 -16.46 4.34
C VAL A 161 7.51 -16.64 5.47
N PHE A 162 7.91 -17.21 6.61
CA PHE A 162 7.02 -17.37 7.77
C PHE A 162 6.53 -16.02 8.32
N ILE A 163 7.43 -15.04 8.44
CA ILE A 163 7.07 -13.68 8.84
C ILE A 163 6.05 -13.11 7.84
N THR A 164 6.29 -13.27 6.54
CA THR A 164 5.38 -12.76 5.49
C THR A 164 4.00 -13.43 5.57
N TYR A 165 3.92 -14.74 5.83
CA TYR A 165 2.63 -15.41 5.99
C TYR A 165 1.86 -14.93 7.22
N ALA A 166 2.53 -14.76 8.37
CA ALA A 166 1.90 -14.19 9.56
C ALA A 166 1.39 -12.77 9.28
N LEU A 167 2.21 -11.98 8.58
CA LEU A 167 1.88 -10.63 8.19
C LEU A 167 0.69 -10.56 7.26
N ALA A 168 0.70 -11.39 6.22
CA ALA A 168 -0.34 -11.42 5.23
C ALA A 168 -1.66 -11.93 5.81
N ALA A 169 -1.63 -12.93 6.69
CA ALA A 169 -2.79 -13.34 7.45
C ALA A 169 -3.34 -12.19 8.29
N LEU A 170 -2.46 -11.42 8.95
CA LEU A 170 -2.86 -10.23 9.69
C LEU A 170 -3.46 -9.14 8.78
N LEU A 171 -3.03 -8.97 7.53
CA LEU A 171 -3.67 -8.02 6.60
C LEU A 171 -5.01 -8.53 6.04
N VAL A 172 -5.12 -9.82 5.77
CA VAL A 172 -6.34 -10.44 5.19
C VAL A 172 -7.45 -10.55 6.23
N PHE A 173 -7.12 -11.04 7.42
CA PHE A 173 -8.04 -11.23 8.53
C PHE A 173 -8.10 -10.04 9.49
N GLY A 174 -7.16 -9.10 9.33
CA GLY A 174 -6.94 -7.96 10.22
C GLY A 174 -8.21 -7.28 10.62
N LEU A 175 -8.40 -7.18 11.94
CA LEU A 175 -9.37 -6.31 12.57
C LEU A 175 -9.14 -4.91 12.03
N SER A 176 -10.10 -4.37 11.28
CA SER A 176 -10.10 -3.02 10.68
C SER A 176 -9.91 -1.88 11.70
N HIS A 177 -9.74 -2.21 12.98
CA HIS A 177 -9.47 -1.31 14.10
C HIS A 177 -7.99 -1.10 14.42
N LEU A 178 -7.07 -1.92 13.89
CA LEU A 178 -5.64 -1.72 14.13
C LEU A 178 -5.09 -0.59 13.25
N ARG A 179 -5.04 0.61 13.82
CA ARG A 179 -4.62 1.89 13.20
C ARG A 179 -3.31 1.81 12.41
N TRP A 180 -2.39 0.93 12.79
CA TRP A 180 -1.03 0.87 12.24
C TRP A 180 -0.81 -0.25 11.21
N LEU A 181 -1.83 -1.07 10.92
CA LEU A 181 -1.73 -2.17 9.96
C LEU A 181 -1.35 -1.72 8.55
N ALA A 182 -1.73 -0.49 8.17
CA ALA A 182 -1.40 0.05 6.85
C ALA A 182 0.11 0.32 6.66
N LEU A 183 0.89 0.56 7.72
CA LEU A 183 2.35 0.75 7.61
C LEU A 183 3.13 -0.56 7.50
N LEU A 184 2.47 -1.65 7.85
CA LEU A 184 3.09 -2.94 7.92
C LEU A 184 3.28 -3.54 6.51
N PHE A 185 2.46 -3.15 5.54
CA PHE A 185 2.71 -3.41 4.11
C PHE A 185 3.96 -2.70 3.55
N PRO A 186 4.09 -1.35 3.59
CA PRO A 186 5.28 -0.66 3.08
C PRO A 186 6.56 -1.04 3.85
N ALA A 187 6.48 -1.25 5.17
CA ALA A 187 7.62 -1.73 5.95
C ALA A 187 8.12 -3.09 5.45
N TRP A 188 7.19 -4.00 5.11
CA TRP A 188 7.54 -5.28 4.54
C TRP A 188 8.13 -5.15 3.12
N VAL A 189 7.57 -4.28 2.27
CA VAL A 189 8.14 -4.06 0.92
C VAL A 189 9.55 -3.48 1.01
N LEU A 190 9.83 -2.59 1.98
CA LEU A 190 11.18 -2.12 2.28
C LEU A 190 12.10 -3.27 2.68
N GLY A 191 11.68 -4.11 3.63
CA GLY A 191 12.45 -5.27 4.07
C GLY A 191 12.75 -6.25 2.92
N PHE A 192 11.75 -6.55 2.08
CA PHE A 192 11.89 -7.38 0.89
C PHE A 192 12.86 -6.77 -0.13
N SER A 193 12.76 -5.47 -0.38
CA SER A 193 13.62 -4.75 -1.33
C SER A 193 15.07 -4.70 -0.85
N VAL A 194 15.29 -4.45 0.44
CA VAL A 194 16.62 -4.50 1.06
C VAL A 194 17.19 -5.92 0.98
N TYR A 195 16.38 -6.95 1.23
CA TYR A 195 16.82 -8.32 1.08
C TYR A 195 17.28 -8.63 -0.36
N LEU A 196 16.55 -8.17 -1.38
CA LEU A 196 16.97 -8.30 -2.78
C LEU A 196 18.28 -7.57 -3.10
N LEU A 197 18.57 -6.44 -2.45
CA LEU A 197 19.87 -5.74 -2.59
C LEU A 197 21.03 -6.54 -2.02
N LEU A 198 20.80 -7.16 -0.86
CA LEU A 198 21.84 -7.90 -0.13
C LEU A 198 22.09 -9.28 -0.78
N SER A 199 21.07 -9.87 -1.38
CA SER A 199 21.15 -11.15 -2.09
C SER A 199 21.79 -10.96 -3.47
N ARG A 200 23.12 -11.06 -3.54
CA ARG A 200 23.85 -11.01 -4.82
C ARG A 200 23.55 -12.26 -5.67
N PRO A 201 23.34 -12.14 -7.00
CA PRO A 201 23.30 -13.31 -7.87
C PRO A 201 24.66 -14.03 -7.88
N PRO A 202 24.71 -15.36 -8.06
CA PRO A 202 25.96 -16.09 -8.28
C PRO A 202 26.71 -15.46 -9.46
N ARG A 203 28.03 -15.28 -9.32
CA ARG A 203 28.87 -14.84 -10.42
C ARG A 203 28.82 -15.92 -11.50
N GLU A 204 28.30 -15.59 -12.68
CA GLU A 204 28.62 -16.36 -13.88
C GLU A 204 30.14 -16.22 -14.08
N THR A 205 30.86 -17.30 -13.84
CA THR A 205 32.28 -17.41 -14.19
C THR A 205 32.40 -17.51 -15.70
N PRO A 206 33.33 -16.76 -16.33
CA PRO A 206 33.55 -16.77 -17.77
C PRO A 206 34.07 -18.11 -18.29
#